data_AF-A0A6A4GJ04-F1
#
_entry.id   AF-A0A6A4GJ04-F1
#
_cell.length_a   1.000
_cell.length_b   1.000
_cell.length_c   1.000
_cell.angle_alpha   90.00
_cell.angle_beta   90.00
_cell.angle_gamma   90.00
#
_symmetry.space_group_name_H-M   'P 1'
#
loop_
_entity.id
_entity.type
_entity.pdbx_description
1 polymer ?
#
loop_
_entity_poly.entity_id
_entity_poly.type
_entity_poly.pdbx_seq_one_letter_code
_entity_poly.pdbx_strand_id
1 'polypeptide(L)'
;FSLHVDFFNPNCNTHAGAHQSVGIISGANLALDPSIRNLPEYLYPAAIIPGPFEPKTNDTHYELDHFIRPVIEQFVQAWRPGIRVSRTA
;
A
#
# COMPACT_ATOMS: atom_id res chain seq x y z
N PHE A 1 -1.27 -6.21 -11.30
CA PHE A 1 -1.07 -5.01 -10.47
C PHE A 1 0.39 -4.93 -10.05
N SER A 2 0.91 -3.73 -9.83
CA SER A 2 2.20 -3.49 -9.16
C SER A 2 1.89 -2.83 -7.82
N LEU A 3 2.41 -3.40 -6.73
CA LEU A 3 2.22 -2.88 -5.38
C LEU A 3 3.40 -2.00 -5.00
N HIS A 4 3.11 -0.84 -4.41
CA HIS A 4 4.09 0.10 -3.90
C HIS A 4 3.82 0.33 -2.41
N VAL A 5 4.89 0.53 -1.66
CA VAL A 5 4.85 0.94 -0.25
C VAL A 5 5.63 2.23 -0.15
N ASP A 6 5.01 3.25 0.43
CA ASP A 6 5.65 4.55 0.66
C ASP A 6 5.33 5.05 2.07
N PHE A 7 6.24 5.85 2.63
CA PHE A 7 6.16 6.38 3.99
C PHE A 7 6.35 7.89 3.96
N PHE A 8 5.47 8.62 4.66
CA PHE A 8 5.49 10.07 4.68
C PHE A 8 5.12 10.63 6.05
N ASN A 9 5.58 11.86 6.32
CA ASN A 9 5.19 12.59 7.51
C ASN A 9 3.82 13.26 7.27
N PRO A 10 2.74 12.81 7.93
CA PRO A 10 1.40 13.36 7.71
C PRO A 10 1.27 14.83 8.13
N ASN A 11 2.16 15.33 8.98
CA ASN A 11 2.12 16.71 9.46
C ASN A 11 2.83 17.70 8.54
N CYS A 12 3.52 17.24 7.49
CA CYS A 12 4.32 18.09 6.58
C CYS A 12 5.39 18.95 7.27
N ASN A 13 5.72 18.67 8.54
CA ASN A 13 6.69 19.44 9.30
C ASN A 13 8.11 18.99 8.93
N THR A 14 8.84 19.83 8.22
CA THR A 14 10.23 19.56 7.77
C THR A 14 11.30 20.08 8.74
N HIS A 15 10.95 20.96 9.68
CA HIS A 15 11.90 21.71 10.51
C HIS A 15 12.32 21.03 11.83
N ALA A 16 11.61 19.98 12.25
CA ALA A 16 12.00 19.13 13.38
C ALA A 16 11.91 17.70 12.84
N GLY A 17 13.04 16.99 12.80
CA GLY A 17 13.18 15.71 12.07
C GLY A 17 11.97 14.77 12.20
N ALA A 18 11.69 14.02 11.14
CA ALA A 18 10.49 13.19 10.98
C ALA A 18 10.24 12.27 12.20
N HIS A 19 9.50 12.79 13.18
CA HIS A 19 9.16 12.06 14.41
C HIS A 19 7.93 11.17 14.22
N GLN A 20 7.19 11.37 13.11
CA GLN A 20 5.99 10.65 12.78
C GLN A 20 6.01 10.29 11.29
N SER A 21 5.89 9.00 11.01
CA SER A 21 5.78 8.41 9.68
C SER A 21 4.53 7.56 9.63
N VAL A 22 3.77 7.67 8.53
CA VAL A 22 2.61 6.84 8.20
C VAL A 22 2.88 6.24 6.84
N GLY A 23 2.55 4.96 6.67
CA GLY A 23 2.75 4.27 5.40
C GLY A 23 1.46 4.11 4.61
N ILE A 24 1.59 4.01 3.29
CA ILE A 24 0.53 3.60 2.38
C ILE A 24 0.99 2.41 1.55
N ILE A 25 0.10 1.43 1.37
CA ILE A 25 0.25 0.37 0.37
C ILE A 25 -0.69 0.71 -0.77
N SER A 26 -0.15 1.00 -1.96
CA SER A 26 -0.92 1.36 -3.14
C SER A 26 -0.69 0.38 -4.29
N GLY A 27 -1.68 0.25 -5.17
CA GLY A 27 -1.66 -0.65 -6.32
C GLY A 27 -1.84 0.09 -7.63
N ALA A 28 -0.87 -0.02 -8.53
CA ALA A 28 -1.00 0.42 -9.91
C ALA A 28 -1.59 -0.70 -10.79
N ASN A 29 -2.64 -0.38 -11.56
CA ASN A 29 -3.18 -1.32 -12.52
C ASN A 29 -2.27 -1.41 -13.76
N LEU A 30 -1.62 -2.56 -13.95
CA LEU A 30 -0.70 -2.79 -15.06
C LEU A 30 -1.40 -2.94 -16.41
N ALA A 31 -2.72 -3.03 -16.44
CA ALA A 31 -3.51 -3.01 -17.67
C ALA A 31 -3.77 -1.59 -18.21
N LEU A 32 -3.52 -0.55 -17.41
CA LEU A 32 -3.63 0.84 -17.85
C LEU A 32 -2.35 1.30 -18.59
N ASP A 33 -2.49 2.35 -19.39
CA ASP A 33 -1.37 2.96 -20.09
C ASP A 33 -0.29 3.44 -19.09
N PRO A 34 1.01 3.21 -19.38
CA PRO A 34 2.11 3.66 -18.51
C PRO A 34 2.10 5.15 -18.15
N SER A 35 1.55 6.01 -19.02
CA SER A 35 1.44 7.45 -18.79
C SER A 35 0.42 7.83 -17.71
N ILE A 36 -0.56 6.97 -17.43
CA ILE A 36 -1.65 7.28 -16.48
C ILE A 36 -1.67 6.39 -15.25
N ARG A 37 -1.12 5.17 -15.31
CA ARG A 37 -1.27 4.13 -14.27
C ARG A 37 -0.71 4.49 -12.88
N ASN A 38 0.15 5.51 -12.81
CA ASN A 38 0.77 6.01 -11.58
C ASN A 38 0.21 7.37 -11.13
N LEU A 39 -0.76 7.93 -11.87
CA LEU A 39 -1.42 9.15 -11.40
C LEU A 39 -2.29 8.82 -10.18
N PRO A 40 -2.41 9.72 -9.18
CA PRO A 40 -3.13 9.46 -7.95
C PRO A 40 -4.57 8.98 -8.14
N GLU A 41 -5.25 9.43 -9.19
CA GLU A 41 -6.65 9.10 -9.51
C GLU A 41 -6.84 7.64 -9.99
N TYR A 42 -5.77 7.00 -10.47
CA TYR A 42 -5.78 5.62 -10.97
C TYR A 42 -5.10 4.62 -10.03
N LEU A 43 -4.59 5.09 -8.88
CA LEU A 43 -4.01 4.23 -7.87
C LEU A 43 -5.11 3.65 -6.97
N TYR A 44 -5.00 2.35 -6.69
CA TYR A 44 -5.83 1.67 -5.71
C TYR A 44 -5.17 1.74 -4.32
N PRO A 45 -5.73 2.46 -3.34
CA PRO A 45 -5.20 2.48 -1.98
C PRO A 45 -5.59 1.17 -1.27
N ALA A 46 -4.62 0.26 -1.14
CA ALA A 46 -4.85 -1.09 -0.62
C ALA A 46 -4.85 -1.15 0.91
N ALA A 47 -3.97 -0.40 1.58
CA ALA A 47 -3.90 -0.32 3.04
C ALA A 47 -3.16 0.93 3.53
N ILE A 48 -3.35 1.25 4.81
CA ILE A 48 -2.60 2.27 5.54
C ILE A 48 -1.81 1.56 6.65
N ILE A 49 -0.51 1.86 6.75
CA ILE A 49 0.36 1.39 7.84
C ILE A 49 0.36 2.48 8.91
N PRO A 50 -0.13 2.19 10.12
CA PRO A 50 -0.21 3.18 11.18
C PRO A 50 1.20 3.60 11.63
N GLY A 51 1.34 4.89 11.91
CA GLY A 51 2.54 5.43 12.53
C GLY A 51 2.62 5.16 14.05
N PRO A 52 3.55 5.79 14.76
CA PRO A 52 4.38 6.92 14.31
C PRO A 52 5.72 6.52 13.68
N PHE A 53 6.07 5.23 13.63
CA PHE A 53 7.36 4.78 13.12
C PHE A 53 7.20 3.84 11.94
N GLU A 54 8.16 3.89 11.03
CA GLU A 54 8.25 2.93 9.93
C GLU A 54 8.52 1.52 10.49
N PRO A 55 7.93 0.47 9.89
CA PRO A 55 8.23 -0.92 10.23
C PRO A 55 9.72 -1.19 10.09
N LYS A 56 10.31 -1.85 11.08
CA LYS A 56 11.73 -2.19 11.06
C LYS A 56 11.96 -3.35 10.08
N THR A 57 13.03 -3.22 9.30
CA THR A 57 13.60 -4.32 8.52
C THR A 57 14.89 -4.76 9.19
N ASN A 58 14.93 -6.00 9.69
CA ASN A 58 16.18 -6.66 10.08
C ASN A 58 16.32 -7.98 9.30
N ASP A 59 17.53 -8.57 9.32
CA ASP A 59 17.88 -9.74 8.50
C ASP A 59 17.02 -11.00 8.75
N THR A 60 16.15 -11.00 9.79
CA THR A 60 15.35 -12.16 10.19
C THR A 60 13.84 -11.87 10.27
N HIS A 61 13.45 -10.61 10.44
CA HIS A 61 12.09 -10.15 10.65
C HIS A 61 11.81 -8.90 9.83
N TYR A 62 10.88 -9.03 8.90
CA TYR A 62 10.31 -7.94 8.15
C TYR A 62 8.97 -7.57 8.79
N GLU A 63 8.94 -6.56 9.67
CA GLU A 63 7.69 -6.09 10.28
C GLU A 63 6.67 -5.65 9.20
N LEU A 64 7.18 -5.25 8.03
CA LEU A 64 6.39 -4.91 6.86
C LEU A 64 5.52 -6.06 6.35
N ASP A 65 5.96 -7.32 6.52
CA ASP A 65 5.21 -8.49 6.06
C ASP A 65 3.85 -8.63 6.76
N HIS A 66 3.75 -8.16 8.01
CA HIS A 66 2.49 -8.14 8.75
C HIS A 66 1.41 -7.31 8.04
N PHE A 67 1.83 -6.25 7.34
CA PHE A 67 0.94 -5.35 6.61
C PHE A 67 0.74 -5.78 5.15
N ILE A 68 1.78 -6.28 4.49
CA ILE A 68 1.71 -6.69 3.07
C ILE A 68 0.93 -8.01 2.90
N ARG A 69 1.12 -8.99 3.80
CA ARG A 69 0.48 -10.31 3.70
C ARG A 69 -1.04 -10.23 3.50
N PRO A 70 -1.83 -9.52 4.33
CA PRO A 70 -3.28 -9.48 4.14
C PRO A 70 -3.70 -8.82 2.82
N VAL A 71 -2.89 -7.90 2.27
CA VAL A 71 -3.12 -7.32 0.95
C VAL A 71 -2.91 -8.39 -0.13
N ILE A 72 -1.77 -9.10 -0.10
CA ILE A 72 -1.47 -10.17 -1.06
C ILE A 72 -2.55 -11.26 -1.01
N GLU A 73 -2.96 -11.68 0.18
CA GLU A 73 -3.98 -12.72 0.36
C GLU A 73 -5.32 -12.31 -0.27
N GLN A 74 -5.72 -11.03 -0.16
CA GLN A 74 -6.89 -10.51 -0.87
C GLN A 74 -6.73 -10.59 -2.38
N PHE A 75 -5.57 -10.22 -2.93
CA PHE A 75 -5.29 -10.37 -4.36
C PHE A 75 -5.34 -11.84 -4.82
N VAL A 76 -4.82 -12.77 -4.02
CA VAL A 76 -4.85 -14.21 -4.33
C VAL A 76 -6.30 -14.72 -4.35
N GLN A 77 -7.09 -14.40 -3.33
CA GLN A 77 -8.52 -14.75 -3.28
C GLN A 77 -9.28 -14.16 -4.47
N ALA A 78 -8.97 -12.90 -4.82
CA ALA A 78 -9.57 -12.21 -5.95
C ALA A 78 -9.17 -12.79 -7.31
N TRP A 79 -7.99 -13.39 -7.41
CA TRP A 79 -7.50 -14.01 -8.62
C TRP A 79 -8.06 -15.42 -8.81
N ARG A 80 -8.05 -16.24 -7.75
CA ARG A 80 -8.52 -17.64 -7.77
C ARG A 80 -9.17 -17.99 -6.41
N PRO A 81 -10.48 -18.29 -6.38
CA PRO A 81 -11.37 -18.58 -7.51
C PRO A 81 -11.92 -17.35 -8.25
N GLY A 82 -11.66 -16.13 -7.78
CA GLY A 82 -12.35 -14.93 -8.25
C GLY A 82 -13.32 -14.39 -7.20
N ILE A 83 -13.76 -13.14 -7.37
CA ILE A 83 -14.80 -12.54 -6.50
C ILE A 83 -16.11 -12.42 -7.27
N ARG A 84 -17.21 -12.88 -6.66
CA ARG A 84 -18.56 -12.56 -7.13
C ARG A 84 -19.03 -11.25 -6.50
N VAL A 85 -19.04 -10.19 -7.29
CA VAL A 85 -19.59 -8.89 -6.88
C VAL A 85 -21.08 -8.86 -7.24
N SER A 86 -21.97 -8.83 -6.24
CA SER A 86 -23.42 -8.81 -6.48
C SER A 86 -23.96 -7.41 -6.73
N ARG A 87 -23.29 -6.40 -6.17
CA ARG A 87 -23.55 -4.97 -6.34
C ARG A 87 -22.25 -4.21 -6.15
N THR A 88 -22.09 -3.11 -6.86
CA THR A 88 -21.09 -2.09 -6.55
C THR A 88 -21.76 -0.97 -5.77
N ALA A 89 -20.98 -0.26 -4.95
CA ALA A 89 -21.46 0.90 -4.21
C ALA A 89 -21.84 2.07 -5.14
#